data_AF-A0A2P7V730-F1
#
_entry.id   AF-A0A2P7V730-F1
#
_cell.length_a   1.000
_cell.length_b   1.000
_cell.length_c   1.000
_cell.angle_alpha   90.00
_cell.angle_beta   90.00
_cell.angle_gamma   90.00
#
_symmetry.space_group_name_H-M   'P 1'
#
loop_
_entity.id
_entity.type
_entity.pdbx_description
1 polymer ?
#
loop_
_entity_poly.entity_id
_entity_poly.type
_entity_poly.pdbx_seq_one_letter_code
_entity_poly.pdbx_strand_id
1 'polypeptide(L)'
;MGSTAQLLFNLIFGIAILGFASIKLGAKKHYVLLAIGAIATPIVLNYGLFTWSAPGVVGDANSWLGFLANYSGGILGGLIAYIVAKIQIDAQKTAIKKEEFSTQLPTLVKIKMELEKFNLVIQKVKSDGFTKDKFEIYSYYFTPIEKMDEGNWSSLDLLVNTKLLATVLILKNKYSLFIDALSYDLNVSYVIIEDAKLNKEKLEQLKIEKGTLSKEEELEIKRFNGIFNRYRWENIQMKQLKAGFWDELFHGDLEEKIEECLEEINELINQIEKDE
;
A
#
# COMPACT_ATOMS: atom_id res chain seq x y z
N MET A 1 -3.94 -58.57 -27.64
CA MET A 1 -3.64 -57.18 -28.05
C MET A 1 -3.83 -56.13 -26.92
N GLY A 2 -4.09 -56.51 -25.66
CA GLY A 2 -4.34 -55.55 -24.57
C GLY A 2 -3.16 -55.21 -23.63
N SER A 3 -2.02 -55.94 -23.66
CA SER A 3 -0.99 -55.76 -22.62
C SER A 3 0.03 -54.66 -22.89
N THR A 4 0.33 -54.34 -24.16
CA THR A 4 1.35 -53.35 -24.52
C THR A 4 0.90 -51.91 -24.28
N ALA A 5 -0.36 -51.58 -24.58
CA ALA A 5 -0.95 -50.27 -24.28
C ALA A 5 -1.05 -50.02 -22.76
N GLN A 6 -1.36 -51.05 -21.99
CA GLN A 6 -1.49 -50.96 -20.53
C GLN A 6 -0.13 -50.84 -19.84
N LEU A 7 0.92 -51.47 -20.39
CA LEU A 7 2.31 -51.28 -19.96
C LEU A 7 2.83 -49.88 -20.28
N LEU A 8 2.56 -49.35 -21.48
CA LEU A 8 2.90 -47.97 -21.85
C LEU A 8 2.19 -46.95 -20.96
N PHE A 9 0.90 -47.16 -20.67
CA PHE A 9 0.15 -46.30 -19.74
C PHE A 9 0.76 -46.33 -18.34
N ASN A 10 1.04 -47.51 -17.78
CA ASN A 10 1.64 -47.63 -16.45
C ASN A 10 3.06 -47.06 -16.35
N LEU A 11 3.85 -47.13 -17.43
CA LEU A 11 5.19 -46.57 -17.48
C LEU A 11 5.16 -45.03 -17.54
N ILE A 12 4.28 -44.47 -18.38
CA ILE A 12 4.07 -43.01 -18.45
C ILE A 12 3.53 -42.49 -17.11
N PHE A 13 2.60 -43.22 -16.50
CA PHE A 13 2.05 -42.89 -15.19
C PHE A 13 3.09 -43.03 -14.07
N GLY A 14 3.99 -44.02 -14.15
CA GLY A 14 5.10 -44.21 -13.20
C GLY A 14 6.15 -43.10 -13.28
N ILE A 15 6.50 -42.66 -14.50
CA ILE A 15 7.40 -41.51 -14.72
C ILE A 15 6.74 -40.21 -14.23
N ALA A 16 5.43 -40.03 -14.47
CA ALA A 16 4.67 -38.90 -13.94
C ALA A 16 4.59 -38.90 -12.40
N ILE A 17 4.43 -40.07 -11.77
CA ILE A 17 4.43 -40.23 -10.31
C ILE A 17 5.82 -39.98 -9.72
N LEU A 18 6.91 -40.40 -10.37
CA LEU A 18 8.27 -40.08 -9.94
C LEU A 18 8.58 -38.57 -10.09
N GLY A 19 8.05 -37.95 -11.15
CA GLY A 19 8.04 -36.49 -11.32
C GLY A 19 7.28 -35.79 -10.19
N PHE A 20 6.14 -36.31 -9.76
CA PHE A 20 5.35 -35.74 -8.65
C PHE A 20 5.96 -36.01 -7.26
N ALA A 21 6.51 -37.20 -7.01
CA ALA A 21 7.12 -37.57 -5.74
C ALA A 21 8.43 -36.79 -5.48
N SER A 22 9.13 -36.40 -6.54
CA SER A 22 10.35 -35.63 -6.45
C SER A 22 10.12 -34.16 -6.04
N ILE A 23 8.89 -33.62 -6.16
CA ILE A 23 8.52 -32.25 -5.73
C ILE A 23 8.73 -32.03 -4.22
N LYS A 24 8.83 -33.10 -3.40
CA LYS A 24 9.07 -33.02 -1.95
C LYS A 24 10.55 -33.10 -1.52
N LEU A 25 11.50 -33.30 -2.43
CA LEU A 25 12.93 -33.41 -2.11
C LEU A 25 13.66 -32.10 -2.43
N GLY A 26 14.45 -31.59 -1.48
CA GLY A 26 15.19 -30.33 -1.64
C GLY A 26 16.00 -30.25 -2.95
N ALA A 27 16.11 -29.05 -3.52
CA ALA A 27 16.50 -28.78 -4.91
C ALA A 27 17.70 -29.60 -5.43
N LYS A 28 18.75 -29.80 -4.64
CA LYS A 28 19.95 -30.57 -5.05
C LYS A 28 19.68 -32.05 -5.33
N LYS A 29 18.79 -32.71 -4.56
CA LYS A 29 18.46 -34.13 -4.75
C LYS A 29 17.55 -34.35 -5.96
N HIS A 30 16.79 -33.33 -6.33
CA HIS A 30 15.87 -33.34 -7.46
C HIS A 30 16.60 -33.41 -8.82
N TYR A 31 17.65 -32.60 -8.99
CA TYR A 31 18.45 -32.60 -10.22
C TYR A 31 19.18 -33.93 -10.46
N VAL A 32 19.65 -34.58 -9.39
CA VAL A 32 20.30 -35.90 -9.48
C VAL A 32 19.30 -36.97 -9.92
N LEU A 33 18.08 -36.96 -9.36
CA LEU A 33 17.02 -37.89 -9.77
C LEU A 33 16.58 -37.68 -11.23
N LEU A 34 16.47 -36.43 -11.68
CA LEU A 34 16.17 -36.12 -13.08
C LEU A 34 17.30 -36.58 -14.02
N ALA A 35 18.56 -36.37 -13.66
CA ALA A 35 19.70 -36.82 -14.45
C ALA A 35 19.77 -38.35 -14.55
N ILE A 36 19.55 -39.06 -13.44
CA ILE A 36 19.46 -40.53 -13.42
C ILE A 36 18.29 -41.00 -14.26
N GLY A 37 17.11 -40.37 -14.12
CA GLY A 37 15.92 -40.69 -14.90
C GLY A 37 16.14 -40.51 -16.40
N ALA A 38 16.79 -39.42 -16.82
CA ALA A 38 17.11 -39.14 -18.22
C ALA A 38 18.02 -40.22 -18.83
N ILE A 39 18.98 -40.76 -18.07
CA ILE A 39 19.90 -41.81 -18.58
C ILE A 39 19.25 -43.21 -18.49
N ALA A 40 18.51 -43.48 -17.42
CA ALA A 40 17.93 -44.80 -17.16
C ALA A 40 16.70 -45.09 -18.02
N THR A 41 15.88 -44.08 -18.34
CA THR A 41 14.64 -44.25 -19.11
C THR A 41 14.84 -44.92 -20.47
N PRO A 42 15.81 -44.54 -21.34
CA PRO A 42 15.99 -45.22 -22.63
C PRO A 42 16.42 -46.68 -22.43
N ILE A 43 17.24 -46.98 -21.41
CA ILE A 43 17.66 -48.35 -21.07
C ILE A 43 16.45 -49.18 -20.62
N VAL A 44 15.64 -48.64 -19.72
CA VAL A 44 14.42 -49.30 -19.21
C VAL A 44 13.40 -49.50 -20.34
N LEU A 45 13.23 -48.51 -21.24
CA LEU A 45 12.35 -48.64 -22.40
C LEU A 45 12.84 -49.72 -23.36
N ASN A 46 14.14 -49.81 -23.62
CA ASN A 46 14.73 -50.85 -24.46
C ASN A 46 14.44 -52.26 -23.93
N TYR A 47 14.78 -52.51 -22.66
CA TYR A 47 14.62 -53.83 -22.04
C TYR A 47 13.18 -54.15 -21.67
N GLY A 48 12.39 -53.15 -21.27
CA GLY A 48 11.01 -53.35 -20.81
C GLY A 48 10.00 -53.49 -21.93
N LEU A 49 10.16 -52.75 -23.05
CA LEU A 49 9.19 -52.75 -24.15
C LEU A 49 9.66 -53.53 -25.39
N PHE A 50 10.97 -53.60 -25.66
CA PHE A 50 11.48 -54.14 -26.92
C PHE A 50 12.26 -55.46 -26.81
N THR A 51 12.79 -55.81 -25.63
CA THR A 51 13.63 -57.00 -25.44
C THR A 51 13.19 -57.86 -24.25
N TRP A 52 12.18 -58.72 -24.44
CA TRP A 52 11.89 -59.78 -23.45
C TRP A 52 12.88 -60.98 -23.53
N SER A 53 13.93 -60.86 -24.36
CA SER A 53 15.00 -61.84 -24.50
C SER A 53 16.35 -61.14 -24.41
N ALA A 54 17.15 -61.49 -23.41
CA ALA A 54 18.55 -61.07 -23.32
C ALA A 54 19.48 -62.08 -24.05
N PRO A 55 20.65 -61.67 -24.60
CA PRO A 55 21.20 -60.33 -24.71
C PRO A 55 21.31 -59.83 -26.17
N GLY A 56 20.78 -58.64 -26.45
CA GLY A 56 20.96 -57.96 -27.75
C GLY A 56 19.83 -57.00 -28.05
N VAL A 57 20.15 -55.79 -28.51
CA VAL A 57 19.17 -54.79 -28.96
C VAL A 57 18.27 -55.41 -30.04
N VAL A 58 16.95 -55.40 -29.86
CA VAL A 58 16.02 -55.92 -30.88
C VAL A 58 15.83 -54.85 -31.95
N GLY A 59 16.24 -55.18 -33.18
CA GLY A 59 16.20 -54.31 -34.35
C GLY A 59 17.59 -54.12 -34.96
N ASP A 60 17.65 -53.43 -36.11
CA ASP A 60 18.91 -52.97 -36.67
C ASP A 60 19.53 -51.93 -35.72
N ALA A 61 20.86 -51.91 -35.57
CA ALA A 61 21.57 -50.94 -34.74
C ALA A 61 21.19 -49.49 -35.11
N ASN A 62 20.85 -49.28 -36.38
CA ASN A 62 20.34 -48.02 -36.92
C ASN A 62 19.02 -47.56 -36.24
N SER A 63 18.09 -48.48 -35.95
CA SER A 63 16.80 -48.15 -35.32
C SER A 63 16.97 -47.72 -33.87
N TRP A 64 17.87 -48.39 -33.13
CA TRP A 64 18.18 -48.03 -31.75
C TRP A 64 18.88 -46.67 -31.65
N LEU A 65 19.84 -46.43 -32.54
CA LEU A 65 20.52 -45.14 -32.63
C LEU A 65 19.53 -44.02 -32.98
N GLY A 66 18.56 -44.27 -33.87
CA GLY A 66 17.46 -43.34 -34.17
C GLY A 66 16.57 -43.04 -32.96
N PHE A 67 16.20 -44.05 -32.16
CA PHE A 67 15.45 -43.86 -30.91
C PHE A 67 16.24 -43.02 -29.90
N LEU A 68 17.50 -43.37 -29.65
CA LEU A 68 18.36 -42.65 -28.71
C LEU A 68 18.58 -41.20 -29.15
N ALA A 69 18.77 -40.95 -30.46
CA ALA A 69 18.91 -39.60 -31.03
C ALA A 69 17.63 -38.77 -30.81
N ASN A 70 16.45 -39.33 -31.08
CA ASN A 70 15.16 -38.66 -30.84
C ASN A 70 14.91 -38.38 -29.36
N TYR A 71 15.19 -39.36 -28.50
CA TYR A 71 15.03 -39.23 -27.05
C TYR A 71 15.97 -38.14 -26.48
N SER A 72 17.25 -38.17 -26.87
CA SER A 72 18.24 -37.17 -26.47
C SER A 72 17.88 -35.78 -26.99
N GLY A 73 17.41 -35.69 -28.24
CA GLY A 73 16.89 -34.45 -28.83
C GLY A 73 15.69 -33.89 -28.05
N GLY A 74 14.77 -34.75 -27.59
CA GLY A 74 13.63 -34.35 -26.76
C GLY A 74 14.04 -33.79 -25.39
N ILE A 75 15.01 -34.42 -24.71
CA ILE A 75 15.55 -33.89 -23.44
C ILE A 75 16.24 -32.56 -23.66
N LEU A 76 17.12 -32.46 -24.66
CA LEU A 76 17.82 -31.22 -24.97
C LEU A 76 16.84 -30.10 -25.34
N GLY A 77 15.82 -30.40 -26.15
CA GLY A 77 14.75 -29.47 -26.49
C GLY A 77 13.98 -28.98 -25.26
N GLY A 78 13.60 -29.89 -24.35
CA GLY A 78 12.95 -29.54 -23.09
C GLY A 78 13.82 -28.68 -22.16
N LEU A 79 15.12 -28.97 -22.08
CA LEU A 79 16.08 -28.19 -21.30
C LEU A 79 16.23 -26.76 -21.85
N ILE A 80 16.38 -26.63 -23.17
CA ILE A 80 16.46 -25.32 -23.83
C ILE A 80 15.15 -24.53 -23.61
N ALA A 81 13.99 -25.18 -23.79
CA ALA A 81 12.70 -24.55 -23.54
C ALA A 81 12.55 -24.06 -22.09
N TYR A 82 13.00 -24.85 -21.11
CA TYR A 82 13.01 -24.44 -19.71
C TYR A 82 13.93 -23.23 -19.46
N ILE A 83 15.15 -23.23 -20.01
CA ILE A 83 16.09 -22.10 -19.88
C ILE A 83 15.47 -20.83 -20.48
N VAL A 84 14.89 -20.92 -21.68
CA VAL A 84 14.23 -19.80 -22.35
C VAL A 84 13.05 -19.30 -21.53
N ALA A 85 12.18 -20.20 -21.05
CA ALA A 85 11.04 -19.83 -20.21
C ALA A 85 11.48 -19.15 -18.92
N LYS A 86 12.55 -19.63 -18.28
CA LYS A 86 13.11 -19.01 -17.07
C LYS A 86 13.64 -17.60 -17.35
N ILE A 87 14.42 -17.42 -18.42
CA ILE A 87 14.93 -16.11 -18.84
C ILE A 87 13.76 -15.15 -19.13
N GLN A 88 12.71 -15.61 -19.81
CA GLN A 88 11.52 -14.80 -20.10
C GLN A 88 10.78 -14.39 -18.83
N ILE A 89 10.57 -15.32 -17.89
CA ILE A 89 9.90 -15.04 -16.62
C ILE A 89 10.72 -14.03 -15.79
N ASP A 90 12.04 -14.21 -15.72
CA ASP A 90 12.91 -13.31 -14.95
C ASP A 90 12.96 -11.91 -15.60
N ALA A 91 12.99 -11.84 -16.94
CA ALA A 91 12.89 -10.58 -17.67
C ALA A 91 11.53 -9.89 -17.47
N GLN A 92 10.42 -10.63 -17.53
CA GLN A 92 9.07 -10.09 -17.29
C GLN A 92 8.92 -9.57 -15.86
N LYS A 93 9.39 -10.31 -14.86
CA LYS A 93 9.37 -9.84 -13.46
C LYS A 93 10.12 -8.52 -13.29
N THR A 94 11.26 -8.39 -13.97
CA THR A 94 12.06 -7.16 -13.93
C THR A 94 11.35 -6.01 -14.63
N ALA A 95 10.71 -6.28 -15.78
CA ALA A 95 9.94 -5.28 -16.52
C ALA A 95 8.71 -4.79 -15.74
N ILE A 96 7.93 -5.71 -15.15
CA ILE A 96 6.76 -5.39 -14.32
C ILE A 96 7.18 -4.52 -13.14
N LYS A 97 8.24 -4.91 -12.43
CA LYS A 97 8.78 -4.09 -11.34
C LYS A 97 9.15 -2.69 -11.81
N LYS A 98 9.88 -2.58 -12.93
CA LYS A 98 10.27 -1.28 -13.49
C LYS A 98 9.05 -0.42 -13.86
N GLU A 99 8.00 -1.01 -14.42
CA GLU A 99 6.76 -0.32 -14.75
C GLU A 99 6.00 0.15 -13.49
N GLU A 100 5.87 -0.73 -12.49
CA GLU A 100 5.30 -0.40 -11.19
C GLU A 100 6.07 0.74 -10.52
N PHE A 101 7.40 0.73 -10.62
CA PHE A 101 8.27 1.76 -10.05
C PHE A 101 8.16 3.11 -10.76
N SER A 102 8.21 3.11 -12.09
CA SER A 102 8.08 4.34 -12.90
C SER A 102 6.73 5.03 -12.66
N THR A 103 5.68 4.23 -12.46
CA THR A 103 4.33 4.72 -12.15
C THR A 103 4.22 5.31 -10.73
N GLN A 104 4.98 4.79 -9.77
CA GLN A 104 4.97 5.23 -8.37
C GLN A 104 5.79 6.50 -8.11
N LEU A 105 6.84 6.74 -8.88
CA LEU A 105 7.79 7.82 -8.61
C LEU A 105 7.12 9.22 -8.49
N PRO A 106 6.21 9.63 -9.41
CA PRO A 106 5.54 10.93 -9.27
C PRO A 106 4.70 11.04 -7.98
N THR A 107 4.06 9.93 -7.57
CA THR A 107 3.29 9.87 -6.33
C THR A 107 4.19 10.01 -5.11
N LEU A 108 5.30 9.28 -5.06
CA LEU A 108 6.27 9.36 -3.96
C LEU A 108 6.84 10.77 -3.79
N VAL A 109 7.19 11.43 -4.91
CA VAL A 109 7.70 12.81 -4.89
C VAL A 109 6.63 13.78 -4.38
N LYS A 110 5.38 13.67 -4.83
CA LYS A 110 4.28 14.51 -4.35
C LYS A 110 4.02 14.35 -2.85
N ILE A 111 3.99 13.11 -2.36
CA ILE A 111 3.81 12.82 -0.93
C ILE A 111 4.99 13.40 -0.14
N LYS A 112 6.22 13.17 -0.60
CA LYS A 112 7.43 13.72 0.02
C LYS A 112 7.31 15.24 0.19
N MET A 113 6.96 15.96 -0.88
CA MET A 113 6.79 17.41 -0.82
C MET A 113 5.73 17.84 0.21
N GLU A 114 4.60 17.15 0.29
CA GLU A 114 3.55 17.49 1.26
C GLU A 114 3.95 17.16 2.71
N LEU A 115 4.66 16.05 2.93
CA LEU A 115 5.20 15.70 4.24
C LEU A 115 6.31 16.66 4.70
N GLU A 116 7.18 17.11 3.79
CA GLU A 116 8.17 18.15 4.06
C GLU A 116 7.51 19.49 4.42
N LYS A 117 6.46 19.89 3.71
CA LYS A 117 5.64 21.05 4.08
C LYS A 117 5.06 20.89 5.49
N PHE A 118 4.49 19.72 5.80
CA PHE A 118 3.95 19.46 7.13
C PHE A 118 5.02 19.61 8.22
N ASN A 119 6.21 19.03 7.98
CA ASN A 119 7.32 19.16 8.91
C ASN A 119 7.76 20.63 9.10
N LEU A 120 7.85 21.40 8.02
CA LEU A 120 8.20 22.82 8.09
C LEU A 120 7.17 23.63 8.90
N VAL A 121 5.87 23.31 8.77
CA VAL A 121 4.82 23.94 9.58
C VAL A 121 5.02 23.59 11.06
N ILE A 122 5.27 22.33 11.38
CA ILE A 122 5.55 21.87 12.76
C ILE A 122 6.75 22.64 13.35
N GLN A 123 7.85 22.71 12.61
CA GLN A 123 9.06 23.40 13.05
C GLN A 123 8.83 24.90 13.24
N LYS A 124 8.12 25.55 12.31
CA LYS A 124 7.77 26.97 12.43
C LYS A 124 6.96 27.24 13.69
N VAL A 125 5.93 26.42 13.94
CA VAL A 125 5.08 26.52 15.12
C VAL A 125 5.88 26.33 16.42
N LYS A 126 6.86 25.42 16.45
CA LYS A 126 7.77 25.28 17.59
C LYS A 126 8.69 26.50 17.76
N SER A 127 9.20 27.05 16.65
CA SER A 127 10.18 28.15 16.65
C SER A 127 9.60 29.50 17.09
N ASP A 128 8.30 29.72 16.87
CA ASP A 128 7.60 30.96 17.25
C ASP A 128 7.43 31.12 18.79
N GLY A 129 8.12 30.29 19.58
CA GLY A 129 8.23 30.44 21.03
C GLY A 129 6.97 30.02 21.78
N PHE A 130 6.15 29.18 21.17
CA PHE A 130 5.01 28.55 21.80
C PHE A 130 5.51 27.62 22.92
N THR A 131 5.45 28.10 24.17
CA THR A 131 5.93 27.37 25.35
C THR A 131 4.76 26.71 26.08
N LYS A 132 5.01 25.54 26.67
CA LYS A 132 3.99 24.69 27.34
C LYS A 132 3.09 25.46 28.33
N ASP A 133 3.64 26.49 28.99
CA ASP A 133 2.97 27.23 30.06
C ASP A 133 1.89 28.22 29.56
N LYS A 134 1.76 28.44 28.24
CA LYS A 134 0.81 29.39 27.65
C LYS A 134 -0.34 28.72 26.89
N PHE A 135 -0.54 27.42 27.14
CA PHE A 135 -1.52 26.59 26.42
C PHE A 135 -2.95 27.16 26.39
N GLU A 136 -3.46 27.72 27.50
CA GLU A 136 -4.78 28.36 27.54
C GLU A 136 -4.88 29.55 26.57
N ILE A 137 -3.81 30.33 26.45
CA ILE A 137 -3.73 31.48 25.56
C ILE A 137 -3.68 31.01 24.10
N TYR A 138 -2.99 29.91 23.82
CA TYR A 138 -2.76 29.37 22.48
C TYR A 138 -3.98 28.74 21.80
N SER A 139 -4.97 28.30 22.57
CA SER A 139 -6.23 27.86 21.97
C SER A 139 -6.85 28.94 21.07
N TYR A 140 -6.66 30.23 21.40
CA TYR A 140 -7.21 31.38 20.69
C TYR A 140 -6.37 31.92 19.53
N TYR A 141 -5.12 31.47 19.38
CA TYR A 141 -4.29 31.97 18.28
C TYR A 141 -4.67 31.29 16.96
N PHE A 142 -4.89 32.14 15.96
CA PHE A 142 -4.99 31.75 14.57
C PHE A 142 -3.57 31.70 14.00
N THR A 143 -3.19 30.55 13.42
CA THR A 143 -1.95 30.45 12.67
C THR A 143 -2.31 30.31 11.19
N PRO A 144 -1.94 31.28 10.32
CA PRO A 144 -2.14 31.11 8.89
C PRO A 144 -1.20 30.02 8.39
N ILE A 145 -1.75 28.84 8.16
CA ILE A 145 -1.06 27.67 7.63
C ILE A 145 -1.52 27.47 6.20
N GLU A 146 -0.57 27.18 5.31
CA GLU A 146 -0.87 26.81 3.94
C GLU A 146 -1.71 25.54 3.92
N LYS A 147 -2.78 25.53 3.11
CA LYS A 147 -3.64 24.35 3.02
C LYS A 147 -2.89 23.23 2.30
N MET A 148 -3.13 22.01 2.77
CA MET A 148 -2.68 20.80 2.09
C MET A 148 -3.25 20.74 0.67
N ASP A 149 -2.43 20.37 -0.30
CA ASP A 149 -2.87 20.19 -1.69
C ASP A 149 -3.44 18.78 -1.86
N GLU A 150 -4.77 18.64 -1.79
CA GLU A 150 -5.47 17.36 -1.99
C GLU A 150 -5.13 16.67 -3.32
N GLY A 151 -4.74 17.43 -4.35
CA GLY A 151 -4.30 16.89 -5.63
C GLY A 151 -3.04 16.03 -5.51
N ASN A 152 -2.13 16.38 -4.58
CA ASN A 152 -0.91 15.62 -4.30
C ASN A 152 -1.17 14.26 -3.62
N TRP A 153 -2.36 14.08 -3.04
CA TRP A 153 -2.80 12.85 -2.38
C TRP A 153 -3.78 12.00 -3.21
N SER A 154 -4.09 12.42 -4.43
CA SER A 154 -5.09 11.75 -5.26
C SER A 154 -4.65 10.39 -5.79
N SER A 155 -3.34 10.13 -5.81
CA SER A 155 -2.72 8.95 -6.45
C SER A 155 -2.10 7.98 -5.44
N LEU A 156 -2.56 8.00 -4.18
CA LEU A 156 -2.06 7.11 -3.13
C LEU A 156 -2.29 5.62 -3.43
N ASP A 157 -3.32 5.30 -4.22
CA ASP A 157 -3.64 3.96 -4.69
C ASP A 157 -2.53 3.33 -5.55
N LEU A 158 -1.63 4.15 -6.11
CA LEU A 158 -0.48 3.69 -6.86
C LEU A 158 0.63 3.10 -5.97
N LEU A 159 0.63 3.36 -4.66
CA LEU A 159 1.65 2.83 -3.75
C LEU A 159 1.47 1.32 -3.53
N VAL A 160 2.47 0.54 -3.95
CA VAL A 160 2.44 -0.92 -3.81
C VAL A 160 2.79 -1.37 -2.38
N ASN A 161 3.64 -0.62 -1.67
CA ASN A 161 3.98 -0.92 -0.28
C ASN A 161 2.80 -0.58 0.64
N THR A 162 2.03 -1.61 1.01
CA THR A 162 0.84 -1.49 1.87
C THR A 162 1.13 -0.91 3.26
N LYS A 163 2.30 -1.19 3.83
CA LYS A 163 2.70 -0.64 5.13
C LYS A 163 2.93 0.86 5.03
N LEU A 164 3.71 1.29 4.04
CA LEU A 164 3.95 2.70 3.77
C LEU A 164 2.64 3.43 3.47
N LEU A 165 1.79 2.86 2.61
CA LEU A 165 0.47 3.42 2.29
C LEU A 165 -0.37 3.66 3.55
N ALA A 166 -0.40 2.70 4.47
CA ALA A 166 -1.14 2.85 5.73
C ALA A 166 -0.58 4.01 6.57
N THR A 167 0.75 4.10 6.71
CA THR A 167 1.42 5.21 7.42
C THR A 167 1.10 6.56 6.78
N VAL A 168 1.24 6.66 5.45
CA VAL A 168 0.97 7.87 4.67
C VAL A 168 -0.48 8.32 4.82
N LEU A 169 -1.45 7.40 4.83
CA LEU A 169 -2.86 7.71 5.06
C LEU A 169 -3.13 8.24 6.47
N ILE A 170 -2.49 7.65 7.48
CA ILE A 170 -2.58 8.14 8.86
C ILE A 170 -2.02 9.56 8.96
N LEU A 171 -0.84 9.80 8.39
CA LEU A 171 -0.20 11.12 8.37
C LEU A 171 -1.02 12.14 7.59
N LYS A 172 -1.60 11.78 6.42
CA LYS A 172 -2.51 12.64 5.66
C LYS A 172 -3.68 13.10 6.52
N ASN A 173 -4.37 12.15 7.16
CA ASN A 173 -5.53 12.46 7.97
C ASN A 173 -5.16 13.35 9.17
N LYS A 174 -4.03 13.06 9.82
CA LYS A 174 -3.49 13.91 10.89
C LYS A 174 -3.14 15.30 10.38
N TYR A 175 -2.50 15.43 9.23
CA TYR A 175 -2.11 16.72 8.66
C TYR A 175 -3.33 17.59 8.33
N SER A 176 -4.35 17.01 7.70
CA SER A 176 -5.61 17.71 7.41
C SER A 176 -6.28 18.21 8.70
N LEU A 177 -6.45 17.35 9.69
CA LEU A 177 -7.03 17.72 10.98
C LEU A 177 -6.19 18.78 11.72
N PHE A 178 -4.86 18.69 11.60
CA PHE A 178 -3.93 19.65 12.19
C PHE A 178 -4.07 21.04 11.58
N ILE A 179 -4.11 21.13 10.24
CA ILE A 179 -4.34 22.40 9.53
C ILE A 179 -5.70 22.97 9.91
N ASP A 180 -6.76 22.16 9.87
CA ASP A 180 -8.11 22.61 10.19
C ASP A 180 -8.20 23.12 11.63
N ALA A 181 -7.60 22.41 12.57
CA ALA A 181 -7.56 22.82 13.97
C ALA A 181 -6.82 24.15 14.14
N LEU A 182 -5.57 24.25 13.66
CA LEU A 182 -4.73 25.43 13.89
C LEU A 182 -5.14 26.67 13.10
N SER A 183 -5.77 26.48 11.93
CA SER A 183 -6.34 27.56 11.12
C SER A 183 -7.72 28.01 11.60
N TYR A 184 -8.34 27.33 12.56
CA TYR A 184 -9.62 27.76 13.11
C TYR A 184 -9.45 28.96 14.07
N ASP A 185 -10.12 30.07 13.77
CA ASP A 185 -10.13 31.25 14.62
C ASP A 185 -11.26 31.18 15.66
N LEU A 186 -10.91 30.78 16.90
CA LEU A 186 -11.86 30.72 18.01
C LEU A 186 -12.46 32.10 18.33
N ASN A 187 -11.75 33.21 18.06
CA ASN A 187 -12.24 34.55 18.36
C ASN A 187 -13.39 34.94 17.44
N VAL A 188 -13.29 34.62 16.15
CA VAL A 188 -14.38 34.84 15.19
C VAL A 188 -15.63 34.08 15.65
N SER A 189 -15.48 32.81 16.01
CA SER A 189 -16.60 32.00 16.50
C SER A 189 -17.16 32.52 17.82
N TYR A 190 -16.32 33.03 18.72
CA TYR A 190 -16.77 33.68 19.96
C TYR A 190 -17.59 34.94 19.67
N VAL A 191 -17.14 35.81 18.75
CA VAL A 191 -17.87 37.02 18.36
C VAL A 191 -19.24 36.67 17.76
N ILE A 192 -19.31 35.65 16.90
CA ILE A 192 -20.58 35.17 16.34
C ILE A 192 -21.53 34.66 17.44
N ILE A 193 -20.99 33.93 18.42
CA ILE A 193 -21.76 33.43 19.57
C ILE A 193 -22.33 34.59 20.39
N GLU A 194 -21.52 35.59 20.71
CA GLU A 194 -21.94 36.75 21.52
C GLU A 194 -22.94 37.62 20.77
N ASP A 195 -22.77 37.85 19.47
CA ASP A 195 -23.76 38.59 18.66
C ASP A 195 -25.10 37.84 18.59
N ALA A 196 -25.07 36.52 18.40
CA ALA A 196 -26.29 35.69 18.41
C ALA A 196 -27.01 35.72 19.76
N LYS A 197 -26.28 35.72 20.88
CA LYS A 197 -26.86 35.87 22.23
C LYS A 197 -27.50 37.24 22.41
N LEU A 198 -26.77 38.31 22.08
CA LEU A 198 -27.23 39.68 22.25
C LEU A 198 -28.52 39.93 21.44
N ASN A 199 -28.57 39.47 20.19
CA ASN A 199 -29.75 39.66 19.34
C ASN A 199 -30.94 38.81 19.79
N LYS A 200 -30.69 37.61 20.32
CA LYS A 200 -31.73 36.81 20.98
C LYS A 200 -32.29 37.52 22.21
N GLU A 201 -31.44 38.06 23.09
CA GLU A 201 -31.85 38.77 24.30
C GLU A 201 -32.71 40.00 23.97
N LYS A 202 -32.35 40.75 22.92
CA LYS A 202 -33.18 41.87 22.43
C LYS A 202 -34.58 41.43 21.99
N LEU A 203 -34.70 40.32 21.26
CA LEU A 203 -36.00 39.79 20.85
C LEU A 203 -36.82 39.26 22.04
N GLU A 204 -36.16 38.66 23.04
CA GLU A 204 -36.82 38.22 24.26
C GLU A 204 -37.30 39.41 25.11
N GLN A 205 -36.55 40.51 25.17
CA GLN A 205 -36.99 41.76 25.79
C GLN A 205 -38.19 42.37 25.06
N LEU A 206 -38.15 42.42 23.73
CA LEU A 206 -39.28 42.87 22.92
C LEU A 206 -40.55 42.03 23.16
N LYS A 207 -40.41 40.72 23.38
CA LYS A 207 -41.53 39.85 23.76
C LYS A 207 -42.14 40.25 25.09
N ILE A 208 -41.30 40.59 26.07
CA ILE A 208 -41.75 41.04 27.40
C ILE A 208 -42.50 42.38 27.27
N GLU A 209 -41.97 43.32 26.49
CA GLU A 209 -42.56 44.65 26.28
C GLU A 209 -43.89 44.59 25.51
N LYS A 210 -43.96 43.81 24.43
CA LYS A 210 -45.16 43.70 23.57
C LYS A 210 -46.17 42.66 24.07
N GLY A 211 -45.77 41.77 24.98
CA GLY A 211 -46.53 40.60 25.44
C GLY A 211 -46.57 39.43 24.45
N THR A 212 -46.38 39.68 23.14
CA THR A 212 -46.31 38.65 22.09
C THR A 212 -45.25 39.00 21.05
N LEU A 213 -44.77 37.97 20.34
CA LEU A 213 -43.91 38.12 19.18
C LEU A 213 -44.70 37.80 17.90
N SER A 214 -44.31 38.43 16.81
CA SER A 214 -44.67 37.99 15.47
C SER A 214 -44.04 36.62 15.17
N LYS A 215 -44.63 35.89 14.21
CA LYS A 215 -44.07 34.60 13.76
C LYS A 215 -42.65 34.74 13.21
N GLU A 216 -42.33 35.88 12.62
CA GLU A 216 -41.00 36.18 12.07
C GLU A 216 -39.98 36.35 13.21
N GLU A 217 -40.30 37.13 14.23
CA GLU A 217 -39.44 37.30 15.43
C GLU A 217 -39.24 35.96 16.17
N GLU A 218 -40.27 35.12 16.28
CA GLU A 218 -40.12 33.77 16.85
C GLU A 218 -39.20 32.86 16.02
N LEU A 219 -39.26 32.97 14.69
CA LEU A 219 -38.40 32.23 13.78
C LEU A 219 -36.94 32.71 13.90
N GLU A 220 -36.72 34.01 14.05
CA GLU A 220 -35.38 34.56 14.30
C GLU A 220 -34.77 34.07 15.61
N ILE A 221 -35.55 34.01 16.70
CA ILE A 221 -35.08 33.41 17.97
C ILE A 221 -34.63 31.96 17.74
N LYS A 222 -35.39 31.16 16.98
CA LYS A 222 -35.00 29.79 16.64
C LYS A 222 -33.71 29.76 15.82
N ARG A 223 -33.56 30.67 14.85
CA ARG A 223 -32.34 30.81 14.05
C ARG A 223 -31.13 31.15 14.92
N PHE A 224 -31.24 32.12 15.83
CA PHE A 224 -30.16 32.48 16.74
C PHE A 224 -29.78 31.33 17.68
N ASN A 225 -30.76 30.58 18.20
CA ASN A 225 -30.46 29.36 18.98
C ASN A 225 -29.71 28.32 18.14
N GLY A 226 -30.07 28.15 16.87
CA GLY A 226 -29.37 27.26 15.94
C GLY A 226 -27.91 27.69 15.73
N ILE A 227 -27.68 28.97 15.45
CA ILE A 227 -26.33 29.55 15.31
C ILE A 227 -25.54 29.35 16.60
N PHE A 228 -26.09 29.77 17.74
CA PHE A 228 -25.45 29.64 19.05
C PHE A 228 -25.02 28.20 19.35
N ASN A 229 -25.93 27.23 19.20
CA ASN A 229 -25.64 25.83 19.50
C ASN A 229 -24.58 25.26 18.56
N ARG A 230 -24.65 25.60 17.26
CA ARG A 230 -23.68 25.15 16.26
C ARG A 230 -22.28 25.66 16.58
N TYR A 231 -22.10 26.98 16.67
CA TYR A 231 -20.79 27.58 16.90
C TYR A 231 -20.23 27.24 18.29
N ARG A 232 -21.10 27.11 19.31
CA ARG A 232 -20.66 26.64 20.64
C ARG A 232 -20.10 25.23 20.57
N TRP A 233 -20.78 24.31 19.88
CA TRP A 233 -20.31 22.94 19.74
C TRP A 233 -19.02 22.87 18.92
N GLU A 234 -18.95 23.56 17.78
CA GLU A 234 -17.75 23.66 16.94
C GLU A 234 -16.55 24.22 17.73
N ASN A 235 -16.75 25.31 18.51
CA ASN A 235 -15.70 25.88 19.37
C ASN A 235 -15.18 24.88 20.41
N ILE A 236 -16.06 24.10 21.04
CA ILE A 236 -15.64 23.09 22.03
C ILE A 236 -14.81 22.01 21.35
N GLN A 237 -15.27 21.49 20.21
CA GLN A 237 -14.56 20.46 19.46
C GLN A 237 -13.20 20.96 18.97
N MET A 238 -13.14 22.15 18.35
CA MET A 238 -11.89 22.71 17.84
C MET A 238 -10.93 23.07 18.97
N LYS A 239 -11.42 23.53 20.13
CA LYS A 239 -10.57 23.76 21.30
C LYS A 239 -9.94 22.46 21.81
N GLN A 240 -10.71 21.38 21.88
CA GLN A 240 -10.19 20.06 22.27
C GLN A 240 -9.20 19.51 21.24
N LEU A 241 -9.51 19.65 19.94
CA LEU A 241 -8.66 19.18 18.86
C LEU A 241 -7.33 19.94 18.82
N LYS A 242 -7.36 21.28 18.91
CA LYS A 242 -6.16 22.10 19.07
C LYS A 242 -5.34 21.62 20.27
N ALA A 243 -5.98 21.35 21.41
CA ALA A 243 -5.28 20.88 22.60
C ALA A 243 -4.56 19.55 22.39
N GLY A 244 -5.24 18.57 21.79
CA GLY A 244 -4.62 17.30 21.44
C GLY A 244 -3.42 17.47 20.51
N PHE A 245 -3.52 18.34 19.50
CA PHE A 245 -2.43 18.58 18.57
C PHE A 245 -1.24 19.29 19.20
N TRP A 246 -1.47 20.25 20.08
CA TRP A 246 -0.37 20.89 20.81
C TRP A 246 0.34 19.92 21.75
N ASP A 247 -0.41 19.07 22.46
CA ASP A 247 0.18 18.01 23.29
C ASP A 247 1.00 17.04 22.43
N GLU A 248 0.46 16.59 21.30
CA GLU A 248 1.17 15.73 20.36
C GLU A 248 2.41 16.42 19.75
N LEU A 249 2.37 17.73 19.51
CA LEU A 249 3.50 18.50 18.98
C LEU A 249 4.67 18.58 19.96
N PHE A 250 4.38 18.72 21.26
CA PHE A 250 5.38 18.94 22.31
C PHE A 250 5.80 17.67 23.05
N HIS A 251 4.96 16.65 23.07
CA HIS A 251 5.16 15.41 23.83
C HIS A 251 5.00 14.15 22.99
N GLY A 252 4.47 14.26 21.77
CA GLY A 252 4.29 13.14 20.86
C GLY A 252 5.49 12.87 19.95
N ASP A 253 5.31 11.84 19.14
CA ASP A 253 6.27 11.30 18.16
C ASP A 253 5.91 11.71 16.72
N LEU A 254 5.10 12.77 16.54
CA LEU A 254 4.60 13.15 15.22
C LEU A 254 5.72 13.54 14.26
N GLU A 255 6.68 14.34 14.74
CA GLU A 255 7.85 14.75 13.94
C GLU A 255 8.71 13.55 13.55
N GLU A 256 9.02 12.67 14.52
CA GLU A 256 9.74 11.42 14.29
C GLU A 256 9.03 10.54 13.26
N LYS A 257 7.71 10.36 13.35
CA LYS A 257 6.92 9.60 12.37
C LYS A 257 6.95 10.20 10.96
N ILE A 258 6.95 11.53 10.86
CA ILE A 258 7.07 12.21 9.56
C ILE A 258 8.47 11.97 9.00
N GLU A 259 9.51 12.10 9.81
CA GLU A 259 10.91 11.88 9.41
C GLU A 259 11.16 10.42 8.99
N GLU A 260 10.70 9.44 9.77
CA GLU A 260 10.77 8.02 9.42
C GLU A 260 10.07 7.73 8.08
N CYS A 261 8.88 8.30 7.86
CA CYS A 261 8.14 8.12 6.62
C CYS A 261 8.85 8.80 5.44
N LEU A 262 9.44 9.97 5.64
CA LEU A 262 10.27 10.66 4.65
C LEU A 262 11.52 9.86 4.31
N GLU A 263 12.17 9.24 5.30
CA GLU A 263 13.32 8.36 5.09
C GLU A 263 12.93 7.14 4.24
N GLU A 264 11.84 6.44 4.58
CA GLU A 264 11.33 5.29 3.80
C GLU A 264 11.00 5.71 2.34
N ILE A 265 10.38 6.88 2.15
CA ILE A 265 10.09 7.41 0.80
C ILE A 265 11.40 7.71 0.04
N ASN A 266 12.39 8.32 0.70
CA ASN A 266 13.68 8.63 0.09
C ASN A 266 14.45 7.36 -0.29
N GLU A 267 14.43 6.33 0.55
CA GLU A 267 15.02 5.03 0.24
C GLU A 267 14.39 4.41 -1.00
N LEU A 268 13.05 4.45 -1.11
CA LEU A 268 12.33 3.96 -2.28
C LEU A 268 12.67 4.77 -3.54
N ILE A 269 12.69 6.10 -3.47
CA ILE A 269 13.09 6.95 -4.60
C ILE A 269 14.53 6.63 -5.04
N ASN A 270 15.47 6.52 -4.10
CA ASN A 270 16.86 6.20 -4.40
C ASN A 270 17.05 4.80 -4.98
N GLN A 271 16.22 3.82 -4.59
CA GLN A 271 16.21 2.49 -5.19
C GLN A 271 15.74 2.57 -6.65
N ILE A 272 14.70 3.37 -6.91
CA ILE A 272 14.18 3.60 -8.28
C ILE A 272 15.26 4.24 -9.16
N GLU A 273 15.95 5.27 -8.67
CA GLU A 273 17.00 5.95 -9.44
C GLU A 273 18.23 5.07 -9.74
N LYS A 274 18.54 4.09 -8.89
CA LYS A 274 19.68 3.17 -9.11
C LYS A 274 19.37 2.05 -10.11
N ASP A 275 18.09 1.74 -10.31
CA ASP A 275 17.62 0.69 -11.22
C ASP A 275 17.32 1.21 -12.64
N GLU A 276 17.46 2.53 -12.88
CA GLU A 276 17.39 3.17 -14.21
C GLU A 276 18.74 3.16 -14.95
#